data_AF-A0A9Q4FUK6-F1
#
_entry.id   AF-A0A9Q4FUK6-F1
#
_cell.length_a   1.000
_cell.length_b   1.000
_cell.length_c   1.000
_cell.angle_alpha   90.00
_cell.angle_beta   90.00
_cell.angle_gamma   90.00
#
_symmetry.space_group_name_H-M   'P 1'
#
loop_
_entity.id
_entity.type
_entity.pdbx_description
1 polymer ?
#
loop_
_entity_poly.entity_id
_entity_poly.type
_entity_poly.pdbx_seq_one_letter_code
_entity_poly.pdbx_strand_id
1 'polypeptide(L)'
;MANKEEQLLVKLIKQQSQIRRIEKDYYLTSKALEELKSEYENVPMKSVRKVVNFMFKRPFLNILNLVKKVKKRIVGKKYYKIKEENRQLKTNEGKLEHEVKILNSKCNSLSQELNERHIEISMNKLKTDPSLSSQVLMEQVISSYENGEIIKAIEELVKVKRDKMDLINEALYKSIKLASKEEDTVKYFIYKKILSGLNAEEVPELLLRGMEDKQIASLSELSSFKGLLTMRLRRYQLGEKLPEWQLDDKQKAVNFAKKYGFKVSESLGTYSLNSLPEKKCVAIKPKNGAGSRGVYLVISENKIIDVKRSQQLVNKLELRERMNQDLEMEWVGQDEWIMEPIYFYEKETKEPARDLKFYCFYGKVKLILEVNRYPEVRYCWWTAEGDRISTGKYENQLMDGDGFPLGFIKQVEDLSQRIPAPFCRIDFLKSEGEIIFGEVTPKPGNYDKFNDKIDNYLGESYLEAEGRLMTDLLKGKTFPEFQ
;
A
#
# COMPACT_ATOMS: atom_id res chain seq x y z
N MET A 1 27.51 18.05 -4.32
CA MET A 1 26.50 17.68 -5.35
C MET A 1 25.15 17.36 -4.73
N ALA A 2 25.08 16.60 -3.62
CA ALA A 2 23.84 16.26 -2.90
C ALA A 2 22.85 17.43 -2.66
N ASN A 3 23.32 18.63 -2.27
CA ASN A 3 22.44 19.77 -1.96
C ASN A 3 21.66 20.30 -3.20
N LYS A 4 22.23 20.25 -4.41
CA LYS A 4 21.52 20.71 -5.62
C LYS A 4 20.41 19.75 -6.05
N GLU A 5 20.66 18.46 -5.92
CA GLU A 5 19.68 17.41 -6.24
C GLU A 5 18.50 17.44 -5.26
N GLU A 6 18.78 17.62 -3.97
CA GLU A 6 17.78 17.79 -2.93
C GLU A 6 16.90 19.03 -3.16
N GLN A 7 17.51 20.18 -3.46
CA GLN A 7 16.76 21.40 -3.79
C GLN A 7 15.85 21.21 -5.02
N LEU A 8 16.35 20.50 -6.05
CA LEU A 8 15.55 20.19 -7.23
C LEU A 8 14.38 19.26 -6.90
N LEU A 9 14.60 18.25 -6.06
CA LEU A 9 13.57 17.32 -5.62
C LEU A 9 12.47 18.04 -4.82
N VAL A 10 12.85 18.92 -3.88
CA VAL A 10 11.90 19.76 -3.13
C VAL A 10 11.06 20.61 -4.09
N LYS A 11 11.69 21.22 -5.10
CA LYS A 11 10.98 22.02 -6.11
C LYS A 11 10.00 21.16 -6.92
N LEU A 12 10.41 19.96 -7.34
CA LEU A 12 9.55 19.02 -8.08
C LEU A 12 8.36 18.58 -7.24
N ILE A 13 8.55 18.27 -5.96
CA ILE A 13 7.47 17.88 -5.04
C ILE A 13 6.46 19.02 -4.89
N LYS A 14 6.92 20.27 -4.75
CA LYS A 14 6.04 21.45 -4.71
C LYS A 14 5.25 21.65 -6.01
N GLN A 15 5.88 21.42 -7.16
CA GLN A 15 5.18 21.51 -8.45
C GLN A 15 4.14 20.39 -8.59
N GLN A 16 4.48 19.17 -8.19
CA GLN A 16 3.55 18.04 -8.21
C GLN A 16 2.37 18.23 -7.25
N SER A 17 2.59 18.78 -6.06
CA SER A 17 1.49 19.07 -5.12
C SER A 17 0.56 20.14 -5.69
N GLN A 18 1.10 21.17 -6.34
CA GLN A 18 0.30 22.18 -7.06
C GLN A 18 -0.54 21.55 -8.18
N ILE A 19 0.05 20.66 -8.98
CA ILE A 19 -0.68 19.95 -10.05
C ILE A 19 -1.83 19.12 -9.45
N ARG A 20 -1.57 18.32 -8.41
CA ARG A 20 -2.60 17.51 -7.76
C ARG A 20 -3.72 18.35 -7.15
N ARG A 21 -3.38 19.51 -6.59
CA ARG A 21 -4.38 20.46 -6.08
C ARG A 21 -5.27 20.96 -7.22
N ILE A 22 -4.68 21.35 -8.34
CA ILE A 22 -5.42 21.74 -9.55
C ILE A 22 -6.29 20.59 -10.06
N GLU A 23 -5.79 19.36 -10.10
CA GLU A 23 -6.55 18.17 -10.52
C GLU A 23 -7.73 17.87 -9.58
N LYS A 24 -7.51 17.97 -8.26
CA LYS A 24 -8.56 17.81 -7.24
C LYS A 24 -9.62 18.90 -7.38
N ASP A 25 -9.21 20.15 -7.53
CA ASP A 25 -10.12 21.28 -7.73
C ASP A 25 -10.89 21.15 -9.05
N TYR A 26 -10.23 20.70 -10.13
CA TYR A 26 -10.86 20.40 -11.41
C TYR A 26 -11.88 19.28 -11.30
N TYR A 27 -11.54 18.17 -10.62
CA TYR A 27 -12.44 17.06 -10.39
C TYR A 27 -13.68 17.48 -9.59
N LEU A 28 -13.50 18.20 -8.48
CA LEU A 28 -14.61 18.72 -7.66
C LEU A 28 -15.48 19.69 -8.46
N THR A 29 -14.88 20.57 -9.26
CA THR A 29 -15.60 21.51 -10.13
C THR A 29 -16.38 20.77 -11.23
N SER A 30 -15.80 19.72 -11.80
CA SER A 30 -16.43 18.91 -12.84
C SER A 30 -17.62 18.12 -12.29
N LYS A 31 -17.47 17.55 -11.10
CA LYS A 31 -18.55 16.88 -10.38
C LYS A 31 -19.69 17.86 -10.03
N ALA A 32 -19.36 19.04 -9.51
CA ALA A 32 -20.35 20.08 -9.24
C ALA A 32 -21.08 20.54 -10.51
N LEU A 33 -20.38 20.62 -11.66
CA LEU A 33 -20.97 20.92 -12.95
C LEU A 33 -21.94 19.83 -13.42
N GLU A 34 -21.59 18.55 -13.22
CA GLU A 34 -22.48 17.41 -13.52
C GLU A 34 -23.73 17.43 -12.65
N GLU A 35 -23.59 17.70 -11.35
CA GLU A 35 -24.69 17.87 -10.41
C GLU A 35 -25.61 19.04 -10.87
N LEU A 36 -25.05 20.21 -11.20
CA LEU A 36 -25.78 21.36 -11.75
C LEU A 36 -26.49 21.07 -13.07
N LYS A 37 -25.86 20.31 -13.98
CA LYS A 37 -26.49 19.88 -15.24
C LYS A 37 -27.68 18.98 -14.97
N SER A 38 -27.54 18.03 -14.04
CA SER A 38 -28.63 17.14 -13.64
C SER A 38 -29.79 17.92 -13.00
N GLU A 39 -29.51 18.95 -12.20
CA GLU A 39 -30.52 19.84 -11.64
C GLU A 39 -31.23 20.64 -12.75
N TYR A 40 -30.47 21.20 -13.69
CA TYR A 40 -31.02 21.99 -14.80
C TYR A 40 -31.90 21.17 -15.74
N GLU A 41 -31.51 19.93 -16.05
CA GLU A 41 -32.32 19.00 -16.86
C GLU A 41 -33.66 18.65 -16.19
N ASN A 42 -33.74 18.76 -14.87
CA ASN A 42 -34.95 18.54 -14.08
C ASN A 42 -35.81 19.80 -13.89
N VAL A 43 -35.38 20.99 -14.36
CA VAL A 43 -36.21 22.20 -14.31
C VAL A 43 -37.30 22.11 -15.41
N PRO A 44 -38.60 22.14 -15.06
CA PRO A 44 -39.67 22.03 -16.04
C PRO A 44 -39.67 23.22 -17.00
N MET A 45 -39.18 23.00 -18.21
CA MET A 45 -39.06 23.97 -19.32
C MET A 45 -40.42 24.44 -19.91
N LYS A 46 -41.45 24.64 -19.08
CA LYS A 46 -42.78 25.13 -19.51
C LYS A 46 -42.91 26.65 -19.53
N SER A 47 -42.03 27.40 -18.86
CA SER A 47 -42.10 28.88 -18.75
C SER A 47 -41.11 29.64 -19.65
N VAL A 48 -39.94 29.06 -19.98
CA VAL A 48 -38.91 29.76 -20.79
C VAL A 48 -39.19 29.71 -22.30
N ARG A 49 -39.83 28.63 -22.80
CA ARG A 49 -40.22 28.51 -24.22
C ARG A 49 -41.39 29.41 -24.64
N LYS A 50 -42.17 29.96 -23.69
CA LYS A 50 -43.27 30.90 -24.00
C LYS A 50 -42.79 32.33 -24.29
N VAL A 51 -41.62 32.74 -23.78
CA VAL A 51 -41.12 34.12 -23.97
C VAL A 51 -40.32 34.26 -25.27
N VAL A 52 -39.57 33.24 -25.69
CA VAL A 52 -38.71 33.32 -26.88
C VAL A 52 -39.49 33.09 -28.19
N ASN A 53 -40.61 32.38 -28.16
CA ASN A 53 -41.41 32.09 -29.37
C ASN A 53 -42.53 33.11 -29.67
N PHE A 54 -42.75 34.14 -28.84
CA PHE A 54 -43.80 35.15 -29.09
C PHE A 54 -43.29 36.40 -29.83
N MET A 55 -41.97 36.59 -29.98
CA MET A 55 -41.42 37.87 -30.47
C MET A 55 -40.93 37.88 -31.93
N PHE A 56 -41.08 36.78 -32.68
CA PHE A 56 -40.67 36.75 -34.09
C PHE A 56 -41.63 35.96 -34.96
N LYS A 57 -42.61 36.66 -35.58
CA LYS A 57 -43.19 36.33 -36.89
C LYS A 57 -44.23 37.39 -37.31
N ARG A 58 -43.84 38.37 -38.13
CA ARG A 58 -44.55 38.86 -39.34
C ARG A 58 -43.80 40.05 -40.01
N PRO A 59 -43.99 40.26 -41.33
CA PRO A 59 -42.98 40.84 -42.21
C PRO A 59 -43.12 42.37 -42.33
N PHE A 60 -42.01 43.09 -42.21
CA PHE A 60 -41.98 44.54 -42.46
C PHE A 60 -40.71 44.93 -43.23
N LEU A 61 -40.62 44.48 -44.48
CA LEU A 61 -39.49 44.80 -45.36
C LEU A 61 -39.57 46.17 -46.04
N ASN A 62 -40.67 46.93 -45.87
CA ASN A 62 -40.80 48.27 -46.47
C ASN A 62 -40.82 49.46 -45.48
N ILE A 63 -40.58 49.25 -44.17
CA ILE A 63 -40.42 50.33 -43.16
C ILE A 63 -38.95 50.62 -42.79
N LEU A 64 -38.00 49.77 -43.21
CA LEU A 64 -36.60 49.87 -42.81
C LEU A 64 -35.85 51.10 -43.37
N ASN A 65 -36.32 51.69 -44.48
CA ASN A 65 -35.65 52.86 -45.06
C ASN A 65 -36.11 54.19 -44.45
N LEU A 66 -37.32 54.26 -43.86
CA LEU A 66 -37.78 55.44 -43.13
C LEU A 66 -37.24 55.46 -41.69
N VAL A 67 -37.13 54.30 -41.04
CA VAL A 67 -36.57 54.15 -39.69
C VAL A 67 -35.06 54.41 -39.65
N LYS A 68 -34.31 54.12 -40.72
CA LYS A 68 -32.87 54.43 -40.79
C LYS A 68 -32.56 55.94 -40.70
N LYS A 69 -33.43 56.82 -41.20
CA LYS A 69 -33.23 58.29 -41.10
C LYS A 69 -33.57 58.83 -39.71
N VAL A 70 -34.58 58.28 -39.03
CA VAL A 70 -34.95 58.69 -37.66
C VAL A 70 -34.02 58.07 -36.60
N LYS A 71 -33.60 56.81 -36.79
CA LYS A 71 -32.62 56.15 -35.90
C LYS A 71 -31.31 56.92 -35.82
N LYS A 72 -30.79 57.49 -36.91
CA LYS A 72 -29.50 58.21 -36.88
C LYS A 72 -29.50 59.44 -35.96
N ARG A 73 -30.64 60.09 -35.73
CA ARG A 73 -30.78 61.27 -34.84
C ARG A 73 -31.08 60.92 -33.37
N ILE A 74 -31.87 59.87 -33.12
CA ILE A 74 -32.26 59.48 -31.74
C ILE A 74 -31.31 58.42 -31.15
N VAL A 75 -30.84 57.47 -31.98
CA VAL A 75 -29.89 56.43 -31.55
C VAL A 75 -28.54 57.04 -31.22
N GLY A 76 -28.11 58.14 -31.86
CA GLY A 76 -26.85 58.80 -31.52
C GLY A 76 -26.69 59.06 -30.03
N LYS A 77 -27.61 59.83 -29.41
CA LYS A 77 -27.50 60.17 -27.97
C LYS A 77 -27.64 58.95 -27.05
N LYS A 78 -28.60 58.05 -27.31
CA LYS A 78 -28.81 56.85 -26.47
C LYS A 78 -27.68 55.83 -26.63
N TYR A 79 -27.13 55.68 -27.83
CA TYR A 79 -25.97 54.85 -28.12
C TYR A 79 -24.70 55.39 -27.46
N TYR A 80 -24.45 56.70 -27.52
CA TYR A 80 -23.31 57.30 -26.81
C TYR A 80 -23.45 57.14 -25.29
N LYS A 81 -24.66 57.27 -24.73
CA LYS A 81 -24.90 57.00 -23.31
C LYS A 81 -24.60 55.54 -22.94
N ILE A 82 -25.12 54.57 -23.71
CA ILE A 82 -24.85 53.14 -23.49
C ILE A 82 -23.37 52.80 -23.69
N LYS A 83 -22.71 53.42 -24.67
CA LYS A 83 -21.27 53.24 -24.92
C LYS A 83 -20.44 53.75 -23.74
N GLU A 84 -20.82 54.87 -23.15
CA GLU A 84 -20.16 55.43 -21.97
C GLU A 84 -20.43 54.58 -20.72
N GLU A 85 -21.67 54.12 -20.52
CA GLU A 85 -22.03 53.17 -19.46
C GLU A 85 -21.24 51.86 -19.59
N ASN A 86 -21.12 51.30 -20.79
CA ASN A 86 -20.30 50.11 -21.03
C ASN A 86 -18.80 50.36 -20.79
N ARG A 87 -18.30 51.56 -21.10
CA ARG A 87 -16.91 51.93 -20.80
C ARG A 87 -16.67 52.02 -19.30
N GLN A 88 -17.62 52.58 -18.55
CA GLN A 88 -17.58 52.63 -17.10
C GLN A 88 -17.68 51.24 -16.48
N LEU A 89 -18.59 50.39 -16.97
CA LEU A 89 -18.73 49.01 -16.53
C LEU A 89 -17.44 48.21 -16.75
N LYS A 90 -16.82 48.31 -17.93
CA LYS A 90 -15.53 47.64 -18.23
C LYS A 90 -14.38 48.16 -17.36
N THR A 91 -14.42 49.45 -17.00
CA THR A 91 -13.43 50.04 -16.07
C THR A 91 -13.65 49.51 -14.65
N ASN A 92 -14.90 49.38 -14.21
CA ASN A 92 -15.25 48.83 -12.91
C ASN A 92 -14.94 47.33 -12.82
N GLU A 93 -15.20 46.57 -13.89
CA GLU A 93 -14.82 45.17 -14.03
C GLU A 93 -13.31 44.99 -13.83
N GLY A 94 -12.47 45.76 -14.53
CA GLY A 94 -11.02 45.70 -14.35
C GLY A 94 -10.55 46.08 -12.93
N LYS A 95 -11.24 47.02 -12.26
CA LYS A 95 -10.96 47.35 -10.85
C LYS A 95 -11.32 46.20 -9.92
N LEU A 96 -12.48 45.57 -10.13
CA LEU A 96 -12.93 44.41 -9.34
C LEU A 96 -12.02 43.20 -9.57
N GLU A 97 -11.59 42.92 -10.81
CA GLU A 97 -10.63 41.85 -11.11
C GLU A 97 -9.30 42.08 -10.39
N HIS A 98 -8.81 43.32 -10.38
CA HIS A 98 -7.59 43.67 -9.66
C HIS A 98 -7.75 43.51 -8.14
N GLU A 99 -8.88 43.94 -7.58
CA GLU A 99 -9.20 43.79 -6.16
C GLU A 99 -9.31 42.31 -5.76
N VAL A 100 -9.98 41.49 -6.57
CA VAL A 100 -10.06 40.03 -6.40
C VAL A 100 -8.66 39.41 -6.43
N LYS A 101 -7.78 39.85 -7.34
CA LYS A 101 -6.40 39.36 -7.41
C LYS A 101 -5.60 39.69 -6.15
N ILE A 102 -5.76 40.90 -5.60
CA ILE A 102 -5.11 41.32 -4.34
C ILE A 102 -5.68 40.54 -3.14
N LEU A 103 -7.00 40.38 -3.07
CA LEU A 103 -7.64 39.62 -2.00
C LEU A 103 -7.21 38.15 -2.05
N ASN A 104 -7.09 37.56 -3.24
CA ASN A 104 -6.61 36.19 -3.41
C ASN A 104 -5.13 36.05 -2.98
N SER A 105 -4.26 37.00 -3.32
CA SER A 105 -2.86 36.94 -2.87
C SER A 105 -2.75 37.09 -1.34
N LYS A 106 -3.55 37.97 -0.74
CA LYS A 106 -3.61 38.15 0.72
C LYS A 106 -4.22 36.93 1.43
N CYS A 107 -5.24 36.32 0.85
CA CYS A 107 -5.86 35.10 1.38
C CYS A 107 -4.85 33.95 1.35
N ASN A 108 -4.09 33.80 0.25
CA ASN A 108 -3.02 32.81 0.15
C ASN A 108 -1.90 33.05 1.17
N SER A 109 -1.46 34.29 1.37
CA SER A 109 -0.41 34.59 2.37
C SER A 109 -0.89 34.34 3.80
N LEU A 110 -2.12 34.73 4.13
CA LEU A 110 -2.70 34.46 5.45
C LEU A 110 -2.93 32.97 5.68
N SER A 111 -3.41 32.23 4.67
CA SER A 111 -3.55 30.78 4.74
C SER A 111 -2.21 30.10 4.99
N GLN A 112 -1.12 30.60 4.38
CA GLN A 112 0.22 30.09 4.61
C GLN A 112 0.69 30.38 6.05
N GLU A 113 0.56 31.62 6.53
CA GLU A 113 0.93 31.98 7.91
C GLU A 113 0.14 31.18 8.96
N LEU A 114 -1.16 30.98 8.72
CA LEU A 114 -2.02 30.20 9.61
C LEU A 114 -1.59 28.73 9.63
N ASN A 115 -1.23 28.16 8.48
CA ASN A 115 -0.69 26.81 8.40
C ASN A 115 0.67 26.69 9.14
N GLU A 116 1.57 27.66 8.96
CA GLU A 116 2.86 27.71 9.66
C GLU A 116 2.68 27.77 11.19
N ARG A 117 1.78 28.64 11.69
CA ARG A 117 1.46 28.70 13.14
C ARG A 117 0.78 27.42 13.64
N HIS A 118 -0.07 26.81 12.84
CA HIS A 118 -0.73 25.55 13.21
C HIS A 118 0.30 24.42 13.34
N ILE A 119 1.27 24.34 12.42
CA ILE A 119 2.41 23.42 12.50
C ILE A 119 3.20 23.68 13.78
N GLU A 120 3.57 24.93 14.06
CA GLU A 120 4.34 25.27 15.26
C GLU A 120 3.61 24.89 16.56
N ILE A 121 2.30 25.19 16.66
CA ILE A 121 1.48 24.83 17.81
C ILE A 121 1.40 23.30 17.96
N SER A 122 1.16 22.57 16.88
CA SER A 122 1.11 21.11 16.90
C SER A 122 2.45 20.51 17.31
N MET A 123 3.58 21.06 16.85
CA MET A 123 4.91 20.61 17.23
C MET A 123 5.25 20.90 18.69
N ASN A 124 4.86 22.06 19.21
CA ASN A 124 5.03 22.37 20.62
C ASN A 124 4.13 21.49 21.50
N LYS A 125 2.88 21.24 21.08
CA LYS A 125 1.99 20.31 21.76
C LYS A 125 2.53 18.88 21.75
N LEU A 126 3.12 18.41 20.64
CA LEU A 126 3.79 17.10 20.62
C LEU A 126 4.88 17.00 21.67
N LYS A 127 5.63 18.07 21.93
CA LYS A 127 6.68 18.05 22.96
C LYS A 127 6.12 17.98 24.38
N THR A 128 4.95 18.57 24.62
CA THR A 128 4.40 18.72 25.98
C THR A 128 3.27 17.76 26.32
N ASP A 129 2.58 17.21 25.33
CA ASP A 129 1.38 16.40 25.49
C ASP A 129 1.54 15.03 24.79
N PRO A 130 1.84 13.97 25.56
CA PRO A 130 1.91 12.59 25.07
C PRO A 130 0.58 12.08 24.50
N SER A 131 -0.54 12.75 24.80
CA SER A 131 -1.88 12.33 24.37
C SER A 131 -2.28 12.82 22.99
N LEU A 132 -1.40 13.55 22.28
CA LEU A 132 -1.69 13.96 20.91
C LEU A 132 -1.99 12.72 20.07
N SER A 133 -3.23 12.61 19.61
CA SER A 133 -3.69 11.41 18.94
C SER A 133 -2.91 11.21 17.63
N SER A 134 -2.62 9.97 17.29
CA SER A 134 -2.01 9.59 16.00
C SER A 134 -2.73 10.24 14.81
N GLN A 135 -4.02 10.55 14.95
CA GLN A 135 -4.82 11.26 13.97
C GLN A 135 -4.32 12.67 13.68
N VAL A 136 -3.97 13.48 14.69
CA VAL A 136 -3.47 14.85 14.48
C VAL A 136 -2.16 14.86 13.71
N LEU A 137 -1.26 13.91 14.03
CA LEU A 137 -0.02 13.71 13.28
C LEU A 137 -0.27 13.35 11.82
N MET A 138 -1.23 12.46 11.56
CA MET A 138 -1.61 12.07 10.19
C MET A 138 -2.21 13.25 9.42
N GLU A 139 -3.12 14.01 10.03
CA GLU A 139 -3.72 15.20 9.43
C GLU A 139 -2.66 16.26 9.08
N GLN A 140 -1.67 16.46 9.96
CA GLN A 140 -0.54 17.36 9.69
C GLN A 140 0.30 16.88 8.50
N VAL A 141 0.65 15.58 8.44
CA VAL A 141 1.42 15.01 7.33
C VAL A 141 0.65 15.14 6.00
N ILE A 142 -0.66 14.87 6.01
CA ILE A 142 -1.53 15.03 4.83
C ILE A 142 -1.55 16.49 4.38
N SER A 143 -1.79 17.44 5.30
CA SER A 143 -1.77 18.88 4.99
C SER A 143 -0.43 19.32 4.41
N SER A 144 0.69 18.93 5.03
CA SER A 144 2.03 19.25 4.51
C SER A 144 2.28 18.63 3.14
N TYR A 145 1.72 17.45 2.86
CA TYR A 145 1.78 16.85 1.52
C TYR A 145 1.02 17.67 0.48
N GLU A 146 -0.23 18.05 0.78
CA GLU A 146 -1.06 18.87 -0.12
C GLU A 146 -0.43 20.25 -0.39
N ASN A 147 0.32 20.79 0.58
CA ASN A 147 0.99 22.08 0.47
C ASN A 147 2.42 22.02 -0.10
N GLY A 148 2.96 20.82 -0.39
CA GLY A 148 4.34 20.67 -0.89
C GLY A 148 5.43 20.93 0.16
N GLU A 149 5.10 20.78 1.43
CA GLU A 149 5.97 20.98 2.61
C GLU A 149 6.31 19.67 3.32
N ILE A 150 5.99 18.53 2.70
CA ILE A 150 6.14 17.19 3.29
C ILE A 150 7.56 16.89 3.79
N ILE A 151 8.60 17.34 3.09
CA ILE A 151 9.99 17.10 3.50
C ILE A 151 10.26 17.77 4.85
N LYS A 152 9.94 19.06 4.98
CA LYS A 152 10.12 19.82 6.23
C LYS A 152 9.33 19.18 7.38
N ALA A 153 8.08 18.80 7.13
CA ALA A 153 7.26 18.14 8.14
C ALA A 153 7.86 16.80 8.60
N ILE A 154 8.36 15.98 7.67
CA ILE A 154 9.03 14.71 7.99
C ILE A 154 10.32 14.96 8.78
N GLU A 155 11.17 15.91 8.37
CA GLU A 155 12.41 16.25 9.08
C GLU A 155 12.15 16.66 10.52
N GLU A 156 11.16 17.53 10.74
CA GLU A 156 10.79 17.97 12.08
C GLU A 156 10.22 16.81 12.91
N LEU A 157 9.39 15.94 12.33
CA LEU A 157 8.88 14.74 13.01
C LEU A 157 10.00 13.76 13.37
N VAL A 158 10.96 13.53 12.47
CA VAL A 158 12.14 12.70 12.71
C VAL A 158 12.99 13.27 13.83
N LYS A 159 13.20 14.58 13.84
CA LYS A 159 13.92 15.28 14.91
C LYS A 159 13.20 15.12 16.25
N VAL A 160 11.91 15.42 16.31
CA VAL A 160 11.11 15.25 17.55
C VAL A 160 11.14 13.81 18.03
N LYS A 161 11.02 12.82 17.13
CA LYS A 161 11.13 11.41 17.47
C LYS A 161 12.50 11.10 18.08
N ARG A 162 13.59 11.51 17.44
CA ARG A 162 14.96 11.29 17.94
C ARG A 162 15.17 11.94 19.31
N ASP A 163 14.88 13.23 19.44
CA ASP A 163 15.08 13.98 20.69
C ASP A 163 14.31 13.34 21.87
N LYS A 164 13.07 12.88 21.62
CA LYS A 164 12.28 12.15 22.62
C LYS A 164 12.87 10.79 22.97
N MET A 165 13.30 10.02 21.96
CA MET A 165 13.91 8.71 22.18
C MET A 165 15.21 8.84 22.97
N ASP A 166 16.05 9.83 22.65
CA ASP A 166 17.30 10.09 23.39
C ASP A 166 17.03 10.41 24.86
N LEU A 167 16.04 11.25 25.15
CA LEU A 167 15.63 11.58 26.52
C LEU A 167 15.10 10.36 27.28
N ILE A 168 14.26 9.53 26.63
CA ILE A 168 13.73 8.30 27.21
C ILE A 168 14.86 7.31 27.48
N ASN A 169 15.76 7.11 26.51
CA ASN A 169 16.91 6.22 26.64
C ASN A 169 17.85 6.67 27.75
N GLU A 170 18.09 7.98 27.93
CA GLU A 170 18.87 8.50 29.06
C GLU A 170 18.21 8.19 30.41
N ALA A 171 16.88 8.35 30.50
CA ALA A 171 16.12 8.03 31.71
C ALA A 171 16.13 6.52 32.03
N LEU A 172 15.93 5.67 31.02
CA LEU A 172 16.03 4.22 31.16
C LEU A 172 17.44 3.80 31.54
N TYR A 173 18.48 4.38 30.94
CA TYR A 173 19.87 4.13 31.30
C TYR A 173 20.17 4.49 32.77
N LYS A 174 19.71 5.65 33.24
CA LYS A 174 19.81 6.02 34.68
C LYS A 174 19.08 5.01 35.56
N SER A 175 17.92 4.52 35.12
CA SER A 175 17.14 3.51 35.85
C SER A 175 17.88 2.18 35.94
N ILE A 176 18.54 1.73 34.86
CA ILE A 176 19.39 0.53 34.83
C ILE A 176 20.55 0.66 35.82
N LYS A 177 21.20 1.84 35.87
CA LYS A 177 22.33 2.11 36.78
C LYS A 177 21.93 2.17 38.25
N LEU A 178 20.70 2.58 38.56
CA LEU A 178 20.16 2.52 39.91
C LEU A 178 19.84 1.06 40.27
N ALA A 179 19.12 0.36 39.41
CA ALA A 179 18.72 -1.03 39.60
C ALA A 179 19.90 -2.01 39.68
N SER A 180 21.06 -1.68 39.10
CA SER A 180 22.26 -2.54 39.20
C SER A 180 22.83 -2.65 40.62
N LYS A 181 22.38 -1.81 41.55
CA LYS A 181 22.75 -1.84 42.98
C LYS A 181 21.75 -2.59 43.85
N GLU A 182 20.63 -3.02 43.28
CA GLU A 182 19.55 -3.72 43.99
C GLU A 182 19.82 -5.23 44.04
N GLU A 183 19.06 -5.95 44.86
CA GLU A 183 19.08 -7.41 44.91
C GLU A 183 18.60 -8.03 43.58
N ASP A 184 19.07 -9.24 43.27
CA ASP A 184 18.86 -9.89 41.96
C ASP A 184 17.38 -10.03 41.56
N THR A 185 16.48 -10.27 42.52
CA THR A 185 15.05 -10.40 42.26
C THR A 185 14.41 -9.09 41.80
N VAL A 186 14.77 -7.98 42.45
CA VAL A 186 14.32 -6.62 42.11
C VAL A 186 14.95 -6.19 40.79
N LYS A 187 16.25 -6.42 40.64
CA LYS A 187 17.00 -6.16 39.41
C LYS A 187 16.39 -6.90 38.22
N TYR A 188 16.09 -8.20 38.34
CA TYR A 188 15.41 -9.00 37.33
C TYR A 188 14.10 -8.34 36.89
N PHE A 189 13.25 -7.95 37.85
CA PHE A 189 11.94 -7.38 37.55
C PHE A 189 12.04 -6.04 36.81
N ILE A 190 12.94 -5.16 37.26
CA ILE A 190 13.18 -3.86 36.61
C ILE A 190 13.73 -4.07 35.20
N TYR A 191 14.75 -4.92 35.04
CA TYR A 191 15.37 -5.19 33.75
C TYR A 191 14.36 -5.76 32.76
N LYS A 192 13.54 -6.72 33.18
CA LYS A 192 12.47 -7.28 32.36
C LYS A 192 11.48 -6.20 31.88
N LYS A 193 11.10 -5.26 32.76
CA LYS A 193 10.19 -4.16 32.38
C LYS A 193 10.84 -3.16 31.44
N ILE A 194 12.11 -2.83 31.65
CA ILE A 194 12.86 -1.95 30.75
C ILE A 194 13.00 -2.60 29.37
N LEU A 195 13.43 -3.87 29.31
CA LEU A 195 13.59 -4.62 28.06
C LEU A 195 12.31 -4.68 27.23
N SER A 196 11.14 -4.80 27.86
CA SER A 196 9.85 -4.85 27.13
C SER A 196 9.50 -3.55 26.40
N GLY A 197 10.22 -2.45 26.66
CA GLY A 197 10.04 -1.16 26.01
C GLY A 197 11.20 -0.72 25.12
N LEU A 198 12.22 -1.57 24.93
CA LEU A 198 13.41 -1.27 24.14
C LEU A 198 13.44 -2.08 22.84
N ASN A 199 13.98 -1.48 21.79
CA ASN A 199 14.45 -2.19 20.60
C ASN A 199 15.88 -2.73 20.82
N ALA A 200 16.30 -3.72 20.04
CA ALA A 200 17.59 -4.37 20.19
C ALA A 200 18.78 -3.39 20.14
N GLU A 201 18.71 -2.37 19.27
CA GLU A 201 19.73 -1.33 19.12
C GLU A 201 19.76 -0.29 20.24
N GLU A 202 18.72 -0.23 21.08
CA GLU A 202 18.59 0.72 22.19
C GLU A 202 19.13 0.12 23.51
N VAL A 203 19.38 -1.18 23.53
CA VAL A 203 19.83 -1.90 24.72
C VAL A 203 21.25 -1.48 25.06
N PRO A 204 21.48 -0.82 26.21
CA PRO A 204 22.81 -0.39 26.59
C PRO A 204 23.66 -1.60 27.00
N GLU A 205 24.95 -1.58 26.67
CA GLU A 205 25.89 -2.66 27.00
C GLU A 205 25.91 -3.00 28.49
N LEU A 206 25.72 -2.01 29.37
CA LEU A 206 25.62 -2.22 30.81
C LEU A 206 24.51 -3.22 31.20
N LEU A 207 23.42 -3.26 30.45
CA LEU A 207 22.31 -4.18 30.68
C LEU A 207 22.67 -5.61 30.23
N LEU A 208 23.49 -5.75 29.20
CA LEU A 208 23.91 -7.05 28.67
C LEU A 208 24.85 -7.79 29.63
N ARG A 209 25.62 -7.07 30.45
CA ARG A 209 26.55 -7.67 31.42
C ARG A 209 25.82 -8.55 32.43
N GLY A 210 26.13 -9.84 32.43
CA GLY A 210 25.53 -10.85 33.30
C GLY A 210 24.26 -11.48 32.72
N MET A 211 23.86 -11.13 31.49
CA MET A 211 22.76 -11.80 30.78
C MET A 211 23.24 -12.94 29.89
N GLU A 212 24.55 -13.11 29.70
CA GLU A 212 25.15 -14.16 28.86
C GLU A 212 24.71 -15.57 29.31
N ASP A 213 24.63 -15.78 30.63
CA ASP A 213 24.24 -17.06 31.24
C ASP A 213 22.72 -17.16 31.51
N LYS A 214 21.91 -16.21 31.01
CA LYS A 214 20.44 -16.10 31.23
C LYS A 214 19.99 -16.01 32.70
N GLN A 215 20.92 -15.75 33.62
CA GLN A 215 20.60 -15.75 35.06
C GLN A 215 19.78 -14.53 35.49
N ILE A 216 19.93 -13.38 34.81
CA ILE A 216 19.33 -12.10 35.24
C ILE A 216 18.09 -11.69 34.45
N ALA A 217 18.04 -11.89 33.13
CA ALA A 217 16.84 -11.67 32.33
C ALA A 217 17.02 -12.35 30.96
N SER A 218 15.89 -12.63 30.29
CA SER A 218 15.90 -13.08 28.90
C SER A 218 15.90 -11.89 27.96
N LEU A 219 16.72 -11.96 26.89
CA LEU A 219 16.71 -10.99 25.79
C LEU A 219 15.61 -11.30 24.74
N SER A 220 14.80 -12.34 24.95
CA SER A 220 13.84 -12.81 23.96
C SER A 220 12.76 -11.79 23.57
N GLU A 221 12.48 -10.82 24.44
CA GLU A 221 11.54 -9.72 24.14
C GLU A 221 12.07 -8.74 23.08
N LEU A 222 13.37 -8.76 22.79
CA LEU A 222 14.03 -7.89 21.82
C LEU A 222 14.07 -8.48 20.41
N SER A 223 13.71 -9.76 20.26
CA SER A 223 13.83 -10.49 19.01
C SER A 223 12.73 -10.11 18.03
N SER A 224 12.89 -9.02 17.31
CA SER A 224 11.89 -8.55 16.34
C SER A 224 12.05 -9.21 14.96
N PHE A 225 11.01 -9.93 14.51
CA PHE A 225 10.96 -10.44 13.13
C PHE A 225 11.02 -9.31 12.09
N LYS A 226 10.30 -8.20 12.33
CA LYS A 226 10.39 -6.99 11.49
C LYS A 226 11.81 -6.45 11.40
N GLY A 227 12.51 -6.37 12.54
CA GLY A 227 13.90 -5.93 12.62
C GLY A 227 14.83 -6.82 11.80
N LEU A 228 14.74 -8.14 12.00
CA LEU A 228 15.57 -9.13 11.31
C LEU A 228 15.34 -9.16 9.79
N LEU A 229 14.08 -9.07 9.32
CA LEU A 229 13.79 -8.94 7.89
C LEU A 229 14.36 -7.65 7.29
N THR A 230 14.34 -6.55 8.04
CA THR A 230 14.91 -5.27 7.60
C THR A 230 16.44 -5.35 7.49
N MET A 231 17.10 -5.98 8.47
CA MET A 231 18.54 -6.26 8.41
C MET A 231 18.90 -7.19 7.23
N ARG A 232 18.09 -8.23 7.00
CA ARG A 232 18.28 -9.15 5.87
C ARG A 232 18.15 -8.42 4.53
N LEU A 233 17.17 -7.54 4.38
CA LEU A 233 17.05 -6.69 3.19
C LEU A 233 18.24 -5.74 3.04
N ARG A 234 18.78 -5.22 4.15
CA ARG A 234 19.99 -4.37 4.10
C ARG A 234 21.19 -5.14 3.56
N ARG A 235 21.37 -6.42 3.94
CA ARG A 235 22.41 -7.30 3.39
C ARG A 235 22.27 -7.46 1.87
N TYR A 236 21.06 -7.64 1.37
CA TYR A 236 20.79 -7.68 -0.08
C TYR A 236 21.21 -6.38 -0.78
N GLN A 237 20.86 -5.22 -0.21
CA GLN A 237 21.26 -3.91 -0.76
C GLN A 237 22.77 -3.68 -0.78
N LEU A 238 23.51 -4.33 0.13
CA LEU A 238 24.98 -4.31 0.17
C LEU A 238 25.61 -5.23 -0.89
N GLY A 239 24.81 -5.89 -1.72
CA GLY A 239 25.27 -6.77 -2.80
C GLY A 239 25.43 -8.23 -2.39
N GLU A 240 24.98 -8.62 -1.19
CA GLU A 240 25.00 -10.03 -0.79
C GLU A 240 24.00 -10.83 -1.64
N LYS A 241 24.46 -11.97 -2.18
CA LYS A 241 23.61 -12.91 -2.91
C LYS A 241 22.84 -13.78 -1.93
N LEU A 242 21.63 -13.34 -1.60
CA LEU A 242 20.76 -14.07 -0.66
C LEU A 242 20.05 -15.25 -1.36
N PRO A 243 20.21 -16.50 -0.87
CA PRO A 243 19.65 -17.70 -1.51
C PRO A 243 18.14 -17.65 -1.72
N GLU A 244 17.39 -17.19 -0.73
CA GLU A 244 15.93 -17.07 -0.79
C GLU A 244 15.45 -16.11 -1.88
N TRP A 245 16.27 -15.11 -2.25
CA TRP A 245 15.96 -14.17 -3.33
C TRP A 245 16.26 -14.76 -4.71
N GLN A 246 17.13 -15.76 -4.82
CA GLN A 246 17.31 -16.49 -6.07
C GLN A 246 16.05 -17.30 -6.43
N LEU A 247 15.29 -17.71 -5.41
CA LEU A 247 14.02 -18.43 -5.56
C LEU A 247 12.79 -17.50 -5.61
N ASP A 248 12.97 -16.17 -5.54
CA ASP A 248 11.89 -15.22 -5.86
C ASP A 248 11.59 -15.24 -7.38
N ASP A 249 12.55 -15.71 -8.18
CA ASP A 249 12.32 -16.10 -9.58
C ASP A 249 11.45 -17.36 -9.63
N LYS A 250 10.22 -17.22 -10.16
CA LYS A 250 9.21 -18.28 -10.21
C LYS A 250 9.71 -19.53 -10.93
N GLN A 251 10.48 -19.40 -12.00
CA GLN A 251 10.93 -20.56 -12.77
C GLN A 251 12.00 -21.34 -12.00
N LYS A 252 12.94 -20.64 -11.35
CA LYS A 252 13.92 -21.27 -10.45
C LYS A 252 13.23 -21.95 -9.27
N ALA A 253 12.25 -21.30 -8.66
CA ALA A 253 11.45 -21.86 -7.57
C ALA A 253 10.72 -23.14 -7.99
N VAL A 254 10.04 -23.12 -9.14
CA VAL A 254 9.33 -24.28 -9.70
C VAL A 254 10.29 -25.44 -9.99
N ASN A 255 11.46 -25.16 -10.60
CA ASN A 255 12.46 -26.19 -10.89
C ASN A 255 13.03 -26.79 -9.60
N PHE A 256 13.31 -25.95 -8.60
CA PHE A 256 13.75 -26.37 -7.28
C PHE A 256 12.71 -27.28 -6.61
N ALA A 257 11.44 -26.88 -6.60
CA ALA A 257 10.35 -27.68 -6.04
C ALA A 257 10.15 -29.03 -6.76
N LYS A 258 10.16 -29.02 -8.11
CA LYS A 258 10.07 -30.24 -8.93
C LYS A 258 11.18 -31.24 -8.60
N LYS A 259 12.43 -30.76 -8.44
CA LYS A 259 13.59 -31.60 -8.09
C LYS A 259 13.37 -32.38 -6.79
N TYR A 260 12.57 -31.83 -5.87
CA TYR A 260 12.27 -32.41 -4.57
C TYR A 260 10.89 -33.07 -4.48
N GLY A 261 10.28 -33.38 -5.64
CA GLY A 261 9.06 -34.18 -5.70
C GLY A 261 7.77 -33.43 -5.43
N PHE A 262 7.81 -32.09 -5.36
CA PHE A 262 6.59 -31.30 -5.20
C PHE A 262 5.83 -31.21 -6.53
N LYS A 263 4.50 -31.36 -6.44
CA LYS A 263 3.61 -31.03 -7.55
C LYS A 263 3.65 -29.53 -7.79
N VAL A 264 3.74 -29.13 -9.05
CA VAL A 264 3.73 -27.72 -9.48
C VAL A 264 2.71 -27.53 -10.60
N SER A 265 2.27 -26.30 -10.79
CA SER A 265 1.46 -25.92 -11.95
C SER A 265 2.33 -25.88 -13.21
N GLU A 266 1.85 -26.48 -14.31
CA GLU A 266 2.52 -26.39 -15.61
C GLU A 266 2.00 -25.19 -16.40
N SER A 267 2.91 -24.31 -16.81
CA SER A 267 2.56 -23.21 -17.71
C SER A 267 2.12 -23.76 -19.07
N LEU A 268 0.97 -23.31 -19.55
CA LEU A 268 0.45 -23.58 -20.88
C LEU A 268 1.06 -22.66 -21.94
N GLY A 269 1.90 -21.70 -21.54
CA GLY A 269 2.57 -20.75 -22.42
C GLY A 269 2.51 -19.32 -21.92
N THR A 270 3.26 -18.45 -22.60
CA THR A 270 3.20 -16.99 -22.44
C THR A 270 2.56 -16.39 -23.69
N TYR A 271 1.63 -15.46 -23.49
CA TYR A 271 0.78 -14.89 -24.52
C TYR A 271 0.72 -13.37 -24.37
N SER A 272 0.48 -12.67 -25.48
CA SER A 272 -0.02 -11.29 -25.48
C SER A 272 -1.54 -11.27 -25.42
N LEU A 273 -2.15 -10.12 -25.10
CA LEU A 273 -3.61 -9.98 -25.06
C LEU A 273 -4.28 -10.40 -26.38
N ASN A 274 -3.63 -10.07 -27.50
CA ASN A 274 -4.10 -10.39 -28.85
C ASN A 274 -3.96 -11.87 -29.21
N SER A 275 -2.96 -12.57 -28.65
CA SER A 275 -2.69 -13.98 -28.90
C SER A 275 -3.25 -14.93 -27.85
N LEU A 276 -3.93 -14.40 -26.83
CA LEU A 276 -4.46 -15.17 -25.71
C LEU A 276 -5.52 -16.21 -26.19
N PRO A 277 -5.27 -17.52 -26.00
CA PRO A 277 -6.16 -18.56 -26.50
C PRO A 277 -7.45 -18.64 -25.67
N GLU A 278 -8.52 -19.12 -26.31
CA GLU A 278 -9.81 -19.36 -25.65
C GLU A 278 -9.78 -20.72 -24.93
N LYS A 279 -9.32 -20.71 -23.69
CA LYS A 279 -9.33 -21.90 -22.83
C LYS A 279 -10.18 -21.66 -21.58
N LYS A 280 -10.83 -22.73 -21.13
CA LYS A 280 -11.59 -22.80 -19.87
C LYS A 280 -10.75 -23.50 -18.81
N CYS A 281 -11.11 -23.31 -17.55
CA CYS A 281 -10.39 -23.83 -16.39
C CYS A 281 -8.91 -23.40 -16.38
N VAL A 282 -8.65 -22.14 -16.73
CA VAL A 282 -7.29 -21.57 -16.76
C VAL A 282 -7.18 -20.28 -15.94
N ALA A 283 -6.08 -20.14 -15.22
CA ALA A 283 -5.66 -18.90 -14.60
C ALA A 283 -4.80 -18.13 -15.61
N ILE A 284 -5.10 -16.86 -15.79
CA ILE A 284 -4.31 -15.91 -16.58
C ILE A 284 -3.67 -14.94 -15.59
N LYS A 285 -2.36 -14.80 -15.65
CA LYS A 285 -1.61 -13.91 -14.74
C LYS A 285 -0.50 -13.20 -15.49
N PRO A 286 -0.11 -11.99 -15.08
CA PRO A 286 1.06 -11.35 -15.66
C PRO A 286 2.31 -12.19 -15.36
N LYS A 287 3.23 -12.25 -16.31
CA LYS A 287 4.54 -12.89 -16.13
C LYS A 287 5.28 -12.29 -14.94
N ASN A 288 5.30 -10.95 -14.91
CA ASN A 288 5.84 -10.13 -13.83
C ASN A 288 4.69 -9.43 -13.10
N GLY A 289 4.34 -9.90 -11.90
CA GLY A 289 3.28 -9.29 -11.12
C GLY A 289 3.22 -9.83 -9.70
N ALA A 290 2.65 -9.02 -8.81
CA ALA A 290 2.54 -9.28 -7.38
C ALA A 290 1.18 -8.83 -6.83
N GLY A 291 0.78 -9.40 -5.70
CA GLY A 291 -0.44 -8.98 -4.99
C GLY A 291 -1.74 -9.24 -5.76
N SER A 292 -1.74 -10.28 -6.61
CA SER A 292 -2.87 -10.71 -7.45
C SER A 292 -3.35 -9.70 -8.50
N ARG A 293 -2.61 -8.60 -8.74
CA ARG A 293 -2.93 -7.65 -9.82
C ARG A 293 -2.85 -8.35 -11.18
N GLY A 294 -3.88 -8.16 -12.02
CA GLY A 294 -3.98 -8.83 -13.32
C GLY A 294 -4.15 -10.35 -13.25
N VAL A 295 -4.59 -10.92 -12.12
CA VAL A 295 -4.86 -12.36 -12.04
C VAL A 295 -6.34 -12.62 -12.29
N TYR A 296 -6.61 -13.42 -13.31
CA TYR A 296 -7.95 -13.78 -13.76
C TYR A 296 -8.14 -15.30 -13.73
N LEU A 297 -9.28 -15.78 -13.22
CA LEU A 297 -9.64 -17.19 -13.24
C LEU A 297 -10.77 -17.40 -14.26
N VAL A 298 -10.45 -17.99 -15.41
CA VAL A 298 -11.43 -18.33 -16.44
C VAL A 298 -11.98 -19.73 -16.17
N ILE A 299 -13.06 -19.83 -15.40
CA ILE A 299 -13.68 -21.10 -15.04
C ILE A 299 -14.57 -21.60 -16.18
N SER A 300 -15.34 -20.70 -16.79
CA SER A 300 -16.13 -20.93 -18.00
C SER A 300 -16.26 -19.63 -18.81
N GLU A 301 -16.89 -19.68 -19.98
CA GLU A 301 -17.12 -18.50 -20.84
C GLU A 301 -17.84 -17.36 -20.10
N ASN A 302 -18.74 -17.69 -19.17
CA ASN A 302 -19.57 -16.73 -18.43
C ASN A 302 -19.22 -16.64 -16.94
N LYS A 303 -18.13 -17.29 -16.51
CA LYS A 303 -17.63 -17.26 -15.14
C LYS A 303 -16.13 -17.02 -15.17
N ILE A 304 -15.78 -15.73 -15.21
CA ILE A 304 -14.41 -15.24 -15.14
C ILE A 304 -14.29 -14.44 -13.85
N ILE A 305 -13.27 -14.69 -13.03
CA ILE A 305 -13.08 -13.99 -11.76
C ILE A 305 -11.85 -13.10 -11.88
N ASP A 306 -12.03 -11.79 -11.67
CA ASP A 306 -10.93 -10.87 -11.34
C ASP A 306 -10.58 -11.04 -9.86
N VAL A 307 -9.43 -11.65 -9.60
CA VAL A 307 -9.01 -12.02 -8.23
C VAL A 307 -8.69 -10.80 -7.39
N LYS A 308 -8.15 -9.73 -7.99
CA LYS A 308 -7.76 -8.53 -7.24
C LYS A 308 -8.98 -7.76 -6.76
N ARG A 309 -9.99 -7.67 -7.63
CA ARG A 309 -11.21 -6.90 -7.39
C ARG A 309 -12.31 -7.75 -6.73
N SER A 310 -12.12 -9.06 -6.64
CA SER A 310 -13.14 -10.02 -6.18
C SER A 310 -14.45 -9.86 -6.96
N GLN A 311 -14.34 -9.63 -8.28
CA GLN A 311 -15.47 -9.38 -9.18
C GLN A 311 -15.57 -10.49 -10.22
N GLN A 312 -16.81 -10.90 -10.52
CA GLN A 312 -17.07 -11.79 -11.65
C GLN A 312 -17.28 -10.94 -12.91
N LEU A 313 -16.55 -11.27 -13.97
CA LEU A 313 -16.72 -10.71 -15.31
C LEU A 313 -17.68 -11.60 -16.10
N VAL A 314 -18.51 -10.97 -16.92
CA VAL A 314 -19.61 -11.60 -17.64
C VAL A 314 -19.11 -12.41 -18.83
N ASN A 315 -18.08 -11.94 -19.52
CA ASN A 315 -17.61 -12.54 -20.77
C ASN A 315 -16.15 -12.15 -21.11
N LYS A 316 -15.66 -12.71 -22.22
CA LYS A 316 -14.30 -12.47 -22.72
C LYS A 316 -14.03 -11.02 -23.14
N LEU A 317 -15.03 -10.27 -23.61
CA LEU A 317 -14.85 -8.87 -23.98
C LEU A 317 -14.49 -8.05 -22.74
N GLU A 318 -15.26 -8.24 -21.67
CA GLU A 318 -15.00 -7.58 -20.38
C GLU A 318 -13.64 -8.00 -19.79
N LEU A 319 -13.24 -9.26 -19.92
CA LEU A 319 -11.89 -9.70 -19.53
C LEU A 319 -10.81 -8.91 -20.29
N ARG A 320 -10.93 -8.77 -21.61
CA ARG A 320 -9.95 -8.02 -22.41
C ARG A 320 -9.92 -6.54 -22.07
N GLU A 321 -11.08 -5.93 -21.85
CA GLU A 321 -11.19 -4.55 -21.38
C GLU A 321 -10.51 -4.38 -20.02
N ARG A 322 -10.72 -5.32 -19.08
CA ARG A 322 -10.09 -5.26 -17.76
C ARG A 322 -8.57 -5.44 -17.83
N MET A 323 -8.08 -6.35 -18.67
CA MET A 323 -6.65 -6.54 -18.91
C MET A 323 -6.00 -5.30 -19.54
N ASN A 324 -6.68 -4.63 -20.49
CA ASN A 324 -6.22 -3.35 -21.04
C ASN A 324 -6.18 -2.26 -19.97
N GLN A 325 -7.22 -2.14 -19.14
CA GLN A 325 -7.23 -1.20 -18.02
C GLN A 325 -6.07 -1.44 -17.05
N ASP A 326 -5.74 -2.71 -16.77
CA ASP A 326 -4.61 -3.05 -15.91
C ASP A 326 -3.25 -2.65 -16.53
N LEU A 327 -3.11 -2.69 -17.86
CA LEU A 327 -1.94 -2.18 -18.58
C LEU A 327 -1.88 -0.64 -18.56
N GLU A 328 -3.01 0.02 -18.84
CA GLU A 328 -3.13 1.49 -18.85
C GLU A 328 -2.87 2.11 -17.48
N MET A 329 -3.29 1.44 -16.40
CA MET A 329 -3.04 1.88 -15.03
C MET A 329 -1.67 1.45 -14.50
N GLU A 330 -0.82 0.81 -15.32
CA GLU A 330 0.47 0.25 -14.93
C GLU A 330 0.40 -0.75 -13.76
N TRP A 331 -0.77 -1.38 -13.56
CA TRP A 331 -0.90 -2.49 -12.60
C TRP A 331 -0.22 -3.75 -13.11
N VAL A 332 -0.15 -3.89 -14.43
CA VAL A 332 0.64 -4.86 -15.16
C VAL A 332 1.60 -4.10 -16.06
N GLY A 333 2.91 -4.33 -15.89
CA GLY A 333 3.92 -3.52 -16.57
C GLY A 333 4.11 -3.84 -18.06
N GLN A 334 3.74 -5.05 -18.49
CA GLN A 334 3.98 -5.52 -19.86
C GLN A 334 2.87 -6.47 -20.32
N ASP A 335 2.55 -6.46 -21.61
CA ASP A 335 1.58 -7.38 -22.25
C ASP A 335 2.17 -8.80 -22.42
N GLU A 336 2.58 -9.39 -21.29
CA GLU A 336 3.10 -10.75 -21.20
C GLU A 336 2.31 -11.52 -20.13
N TRP A 337 1.42 -12.39 -20.57
CA TRP A 337 0.49 -13.15 -19.73
C TRP A 337 0.82 -14.64 -19.75
N ILE A 338 0.97 -15.22 -18.58
CA ILE A 338 1.12 -16.67 -18.39
C ILE A 338 -0.28 -17.26 -18.22
N MET A 339 -0.52 -18.38 -18.90
CA MET A 339 -1.72 -19.20 -18.71
C MET A 339 -1.38 -20.50 -18.02
N GLU A 340 -2.13 -20.87 -16.99
CA GLU A 340 -1.93 -22.10 -16.19
C GLU A 340 -3.27 -22.78 -15.90
N PRO A 341 -3.31 -24.11 -15.64
CA PRO A 341 -4.53 -24.76 -15.16
C PRO A 341 -5.05 -24.16 -13.85
N ILE A 342 -6.38 -24.04 -13.72
CA ILE A 342 -7.01 -23.76 -12.43
C ILE A 342 -7.06 -25.05 -11.61
N TYR A 343 -6.74 -24.91 -10.33
CA TYR A 343 -7.01 -25.91 -9.31
C TYR A 343 -8.22 -25.47 -8.49
N PHE A 344 -9.08 -26.42 -8.15
CA PHE A 344 -10.29 -26.17 -7.38
C PHE A 344 -10.13 -26.73 -5.97
N TYR A 345 -10.56 -25.96 -4.98
CA TYR A 345 -10.71 -26.44 -3.61
C TYR A 345 -11.75 -27.55 -3.54
N GLU A 346 -12.85 -27.36 -4.26
CA GLU A 346 -13.91 -28.35 -4.44
C GLU A 346 -14.35 -28.36 -5.93
N LYS A 347 -14.20 -29.50 -6.61
CA LYS A 347 -14.45 -29.60 -8.06
C LYS A 347 -15.92 -29.44 -8.41
N GLU A 348 -16.81 -29.90 -7.55
CA GLU A 348 -18.27 -29.89 -7.78
C GLU A 348 -18.82 -28.47 -7.83
N THR A 349 -18.45 -27.65 -6.85
CA THR A 349 -18.85 -26.23 -6.75
C THR A 349 -17.97 -25.30 -7.61
N LYS A 350 -16.82 -25.80 -8.08
CA LYS A 350 -15.78 -25.04 -8.77
C LYS A 350 -15.29 -23.86 -7.92
N GLU A 351 -15.18 -24.06 -6.62
CA GLU A 351 -14.51 -23.13 -5.71
C GLU A 351 -13.01 -23.13 -6.04
N PRO A 352 -12.38 -21.98 -6.35
CA PRO A 352 -10.94 -21.92 -6.60
C PRO A 352 -10.12 -22.45 -5.42
N ALA A 353 -8.95 -23.04 -5.70
CA ALA A 353 -8.02 -23.46 -4.67
C ALA A 353 -7.66 -22.31 -3.71
N ARG A 354 -7.46 -22.65 -2.44
CA ARG A 354 -7.05 -21.71 -1.39
C ARG A 354 -5.54 -21.60 -1.33
N ASP A 355 -5.00 -20.45 -0.97
CA ASP A 355 -3.57 -20.33 -0.72
C ASP A 355 -3.23 -20.93 0.65
N LEU A 356 -2.15 -21.70 0.73
CA LEU A 356 -1.45 -22.00 1.99
C LEU A 356 -0.06 -21.37 1.94
N LYS A 357 0.31 -20.60 2.96
CA LYS A 357 1.59 -19.89 3.02
C LYS A 357 2.34 -20.29 4.28
N PHE A 358 3.36 -21.10 4.13
CA PHE A 358 4.15 -21.66 5.22
C PHE A 358 5.33 -20.74 5.52
N TYR A 359 5.36 -20.19 6.73
CA TYR A 359 6.48 -19.39 7.22
C TYR A 359 7.53 -20.34 7.77
N CYS A 360 8.59 -20.53 6.97
CA CYS A 360 9.62 -21.52 7.22
C CYS A 360 10.90 -20.86 7.75
N PHE A 361 11.45 -21.46 8.80
CA PHE A 361 12.57 -20.99 9.58
C PHE A 361 13.67 -22.07 9.58
N TYR A 362 14.41 -22.15 8.47
CA TYR A 362 15.44 -23.16 8.16
C TYR A 362 15.12 -24.56 8.72
N GLY A 363 14.27 -25.29 7.98
CA GLY A 363 13.87 -26.66 8.35
C GLY A 363 12.80 -26.75 9.44
N LYS A 364 12.15 -25.63 9.78
CA LYS A 364 11.02 -25.60 10.72
C LYS A 364 9.89 -24.72 10.21
N VAL A 365 8.66 -25.23 10.21
CA VAL A 365 7.48 -24.40 9.98
C VAL A 365 7.01 -23.85 11.33
N LYS A 366 6.70 -22.56 11.41
CA LYS A 366 6.28 -21.92 12.68
C LYS A 366 4.92 -21.24 12.63
N LEU A 367 4.50 -20.85 11.43
CA LEU A 367 3.23 -20.16 11.19
C LEU A 367 2.75 -20.48 9.78
N ILE A 368 1.45 -20.68 9.61
CA ILE A 368 0.84 -20.99 8.32
C ILE A 368 -0.35 -20.05 8.12
N LEU A 369 -0.45 -19.45 6.93
CA LEU A 369 -1.61 -18.65 6.53
C LEU A 369 -2.40 -19.38 5.46
N GLU A 370 -3.66 -19.65 5.74
CA GLU A 370 -4.65 -20.06 4.75
C GLU A 370 -5.40 -18.81 4.24
N VAL A 371 -5.50 -18.66 2.92
CA VAL A 371 -6.25 -17.56 2.30
C VAL A 371 -7.32 -18.10 1.39
N ASN A 372 -8.57 -17.73 1.66
CA ASN A 372 -9.62 -17.80 0.67
C ASN A 372 -9.73 -16.44 -0.04
N ARG A 373 -9.70 -16.41 -1.37
CA ARG A 373 -9.76 -15.16 -2.16
C ARG A 373 -11.14 -14.84 -2.71
N TYR A 374 -12.04 -15.82 -2.73
CA TYR A 374 -13.33 -15.70 -3.40
C TYR A 374 -14.41 -16.51 -2.64
N PRO A 375 -15.63 -15.99 -2.45
CA PRO A 375 -16.15 -14.72 -2.98
C PRO A 375 -15.58 -13.47 -2.30
N GLU A 376 -15.09 -13.60 -1.07
CA GLU A 376 -14.47 -12.51 -0.32
C GLU A 376 -13.10 -12.96 0.20
N VAL A 377 -12.17 -12.02 0.33
CA VAL A 377 -10.86 -12.33 0.88
C VAL A 377 -10.97 -12.59 2.38
N ARG A 378 -10.61 -13.80 2.80
CA ARG A 378 -10.65 -14.27 4.19
C ARG A 378 -9.37 -15.01 4.54
N TYR A 379 -9.01 -15.00 5.83
CA TYR A 379 -7.73 -15.51 6.32
C TYR A 379 -7.93 -16.46 7.50
N CYS A 380 -7.14 -17.53 7.57
CA CYS A 380 -6.97 -18.30 8.80
C CYS A 380 -5.48 -18.48 9.08
N TRP A 381 -5.08 -18.29 10.33
CA TRP A 381 -3.71 -18.47 10.78
C TRP A 381 -3.62 -19.72 11.64
N TRP A 382 -2.58 -20.50 11.40
CA TRP A 382 -2.36 -21.78 12.05
C TRP A 382 -0.94 -21.88 12.61
N THR A 383 -0.80 -22.57 13.73
CA THR A 383 0.48 -23.10 14.20
C THR A 383 0.91 -24.29 13.35
N ALA A 384 2.14 -24.78 13.53
CA ALA A 384 2.60 -26.00 12.88
C ALA A 384 1.86 -27.25 13.41
N GLU A 385 1.32 -27.20 14.61
CA GLU A 385 0.57 -28.29 15.22
C GLU A 385 -0.86 -28.38 14.67
N GLY A 386 -1.31 -27.40 13.89
CA GLY A 386 -2.66 -27.33 13.34
C GLY A 386 -3.66 -26.56 14.21
N ASP A 387 -3.19 -25.83 15.23
CA ASP A 387 -4.04 -24.99 16.07
C ASP A 387 -4.22 -23.60 15.46
N ARG A 388 -5.41 -23.01 15.60
CA ARG A 388 -5.64 -21.62 15.17
C ARG A 388 -4.94 -20.63 16.09
N ILE A 389 -4.35 -19.58 15.53
CA ILE A 389 -3.62 -18.56 16.28
C ILE A 389 -3.99 -17.15 15.84
N SER A 390 -4.24 -16.23 16.77
CA SER A 390 -4.40 -14.80 16.46
C SER A 390 -3.04 -14.14 16.32
N THR A 391 -2.90 -13.29 15.29
CA THR A 391 -1.63 -12.65 14.98
C THR A 391 -1.64 -11.13 15.04
N GLY A 392 -2.79 -10.54 15.35
CA GLY A 392 -3.05 -9.10 15.21
C GLY A 392 -3.24 -8.66 13.76
N LYS A 393 -3.01 -9.56 12.79
CA LYS A 393 -3.05 -9.27 11.36
C LYS A 393 -4.29 -9.90 10.73
N TYR A 394 -5.06 -9.06 10.03
CA TYR A 394 -6.32 -9.42 9.36
C TYR A 394 -7.47 -9.81 10.31
N GLU A 395 -7.47 -9.34 11.56
CA GLU A 395 -8.47 -9.71 12.58
C GLU A 395 -9.92 -9.47 12.11
N ASN A 396 -10.18 -8.45 11.29
CA ASN A 396 -11.51 -8.15 10.74
C ASN A 396 -11.92 -9.02 9.54
N GLN A 397 -11.07 -9.96 9.11
CA GLN A 397 -11.25 -10.76 7.89
C GLN A 397 -10.94 -12.24 8.14
N LEU A 398 -11.02 -12.70 9.39
CA LEU A 398 -10.75 -14.09 9.73
C LEU A 398 -11.88 -15.04 9.28
N MET A 399 -11.51 -16.27 8.95
CA MET A 399 -12.40 -17.41 8.70
C MET A 399 -11.91 -18.62 9.50
N ASP A 400 -12.76 -19.63 9.64
CA ASP A 400 -12.41 -20.88 10.33
C ASP A 400 -11.26 -21.63 9.67
N GLY A 401 -11.28 -21.68 8.34
CA GLY A 401 -10.28 -22.39 7.54
C GLY A 401 -10.37 -23.91 7.72
N ASP A 402 -9.74 -24.63 6.81
CA ASP A 402 -9.75 -26.10 6.79
C ASP A 402 -8.36 -26.69 7.04
N GLY A 403 -7.40 -25.85 7.44
CA GLY A 403 -6.06 -26.24 7.82
C GLY A 403 -5.28 -26.88 6.67
N PHE A 404 -4.42 -27.82 7.01
CA PHE A 404 -3.53 -28.51 6.08
C PHE A 404 -3.26 -29.94 6.58
N PRO A 405 -2.87 -30.88 5.71
CA PRO A 405 -2.49 -32.22 6.14
C PRO A 405 -1.23 -32.16 7.00
N LEU A 406 -1.30 -32.62 8.26
CA LEU A 406 -0.16 -32.56 9.18
C LEU A 406 1.10 -33.26 8.63
N GLY A 407 0.92 -34.39 7.93
CA GLY A 407 2.03 -35.10 7.28
C GLY A 407 2.74 -34.30 6.17
N PHE A 408 2.10 -33.24 5.64
CA PHE A 408 2.68 -32.37 4.64
C PHE A 408 3.71 -31.39 5.23
N ILE A 409 3.61 -31.04 6.52
CA ILE A 409 4.57 -30.12 7.17
C ILE A 409 5.99 -30.63 7.03
N LYS A 410 6.21 -31.93 7.29
CA LYS A 410 7.56 -32.51 7.21
C LYS A 410 8.17 -32.33 5.82
N GLN A 411 7.36 -32.46 4.77
CA GLN A 411 7.83 -32.24 3.39
C GLN A 411 8.26 -30.78 3.19
N VAL A 412 7.46 -29.83 3.69
CA VAL A 412 7.78 -28.40 3.61
C VAL A 412 9.00 -28.04 4.44
N GLU A 413 9.16 -28.63 5.63
CA GLU A 413 10.36 -28.49 6.47
C GLU A 413 11.61 -29.01 5.73
N ASP A 414 11.53 -30.22 5.17
CA ASP A 414 12.62 -30.83 4.40
C ASP A 414 13.00 -29.98 3.18
N LEU A 415 12.01 -29.40 2.48
CA LEU A 415 12.24 -28.47 1.37
C LEU A 415 12.92 -27.17 1.86
N SER A 416 12.42 -26.57 2.95
CA SER A 416 12.97 -25.34 3.52
C SER A 416 14.40 -25.53 4.01
N GLN A 417 14.74 -26.68 4.60
CA GLN A 417 16.09 -26.97 5.09
C GLN A 417 17.16 -27.02 3.97
N ARG A 418 16.71 -27.14 2.72
CA ARG A 418 17.57 -27.13 1.53
C ARG A 418 17.81 -25.74 0.98
N ILE A 419 17.12 -24.73 1.49
CA ILE A 419 17.33 -23.33 1.16
C ILE A 419 18.27 -22.76 2.24
N PRO A 420 19.50 -22.31 1.93
CA PRO A 420 20.44 -21.78 2.91
C PRO A 420 20.07 -20.36 3.37
N ALA A 421 18.87 -20.22 3.93
CA ALA A 421 18.31 -18.99 4.45
C ALA A 421 17.66 -19.23 5.81
N PRO A 422 17.82 -18.30 6.78
CA PRO A 422 17.17 -18.41 8.09
C PRO A 422 15.65 -18.35 7.97
N PHE A 423 15.12 -17.65 6.97
CA PHE A 423 13.68 -17.55 6.74
C PHE A 423 13.35 -17.50 5.25
N CYS A 424 12.26 -18.18 4.89
CA CYS A 424 11.53 -17.95 3.64
C CYS A 424 10.06 -18.34 3.83
N ARG A 425 9.15 -17.71 3.09
CA ARG A 425 7.76 -18.18 3.00
C ARG A 425 7.62 -19.08 1.78
N ILE A 426 7.00 -20.24 1.93
CA ILE A 426 6.73 -21.15 0.82
C ILE A 426 5.21 -21.23 0.62
N ASP A 427 4.77 -20.87 -0.57
CA ASP A 427 3.37 -20.72 -0.92
C ASP A 427 2.91 -21.91 -1.75
N PHE A 428 1.71 -22.39 -1.45
CA PHE A 428 1.05 -23.50 -2.11
C PHE A 428 -0.42 -23.16 -2.41
N LEU A 429 -1.02 -23.91 -3.33
CA LEU A 429 -2.45 -23.98 -3.56
C LEU A 429 -2.98 -25.28 -2.96
N LYS A 430 -3.97 -25.17 -2.08
CA LYS A 430 -4.74 -26.30 -1.53
C LYS A 430 -5.93 -26.54 -2.44
N SER A 431 -5.95 -27.71 -3.07
CA SER A 431 -7.02 -28.18 -3.94
C SER A 431 -7.62 -29.48 -3.41
N GLU A 432 -8.68 -29.97 -4.05
CA GLU A 432 -9.30 -31.24 -3.69
C GLU A 432 -8.33 -32.42 -3.86
N GLY A 433 -7.77 -32.86 -2.72
CA GLY A 433 -6.87 -34.02 -2.64
C GLY A 433 -5.40 -33.74 -2.92
N GLU A 434 -5.02 -32.51 -3.29
CA GLU A 434 -3.64 -32.19 -3.68
C GLU A 434 -3.20 -30.81 -3.20
N ILE A 435 -1.90 -30.69 -2.93
CA ILE A 435 -1.24 -29.43 -2.62
C ILE A 435 -0.21 -29.14 -3.72
N ILE A 436 -0.37 -27.99 -4.38
CA ILE A 436 0.45 -27.58 -5.53
C ILE A 436 1.38 -26.46 -5.08
N PHE A 437 2.67 -26.62 -5.29
CA PHE A 437 3.65 -25.57 -5.04
C PHE A 437 3.39 -24.36 -5.95
N GLY A 438 3.41 -23.18 -5.34
CA GLY A 438 3.23 -21.88 -5.99
C GLY A 438 4.54 -21.13 -6.16
N GLU A 439 5.08 -20.61 -5.05
CA GLU A 439 6.27 -19.76 -5.07
C GLU A 439 7.05 -19.81 -3.74
N VAL A 440 8.30 -19.34 -3.78
CA VAL A 440 9.07 -19.00 -2.58
C VAL A 440 9.13 -17.49 -2.49
N THR A 441 8.73 -16.93 -1.35
CA THR A 441 8.77 -15.49 -1.10
C THR A 441 9.79 -15.19 0.00
N PRO A 442 10.87 -14.43 -0.29
CA PRO A 442 11.90 -14.12 0.69
C PRO A 442 11.42 -13.16 1.79
N LYS A 443 10.44 -12.31 1.48
CA LYS A 443 9.86 -11.33 2.41
C LYS A 443 8.33 -11.32 2.35
N PRO A 444 7.60 -11.73 3.41
CA PRO A 444 6.15 -11.68 3.41
C PRO A 444 5.64 -10.24 3.32
N GLY A 445 4.50 -10.02 2.66
CA GLY A 445 3.86 -8.71 2.63
C GLY A 445 3.24 -8.32 3.99
N ASN A 446 3.24 -7.03 4.31
CA ASN A 446 2.64 -6.46 5.52
C ASN A 446 3.09 -7.14 6.83
N TYR A 447 4.38 -7.46 6.99
CA TYR A 447 4.91 -8.08 8.20
C TYR A 447 4.93 -7.13 9.40
N ASP A 448 4.91 -5.82 9.14
CA ASP A 448 4.74 -4.74 10.11
C ASP A 448 3.43 -4.83 10.91
N LYS A 449 2.41 -5.52 10.38
CA LYS A 449 1.09 -5.67 11.01
C LYS A 449 0.96 -6.80 12.03
N PHE A 450 1.99 -7.62 12.22
CA PHE A 450 1.97 -8.58 13.33
C PHE A 450 1.97 -7.84 14.66
N ASN A 451 1.17 -8.32 15.63
CA ASN A 451 1.27 -7.85 17.00
C ASN A 451 2.65 -8.21 17.60
N ASP A 452 3.01 -7.55 18.70
CA ASP A 452 4.36 -7.68 19.27
C ASP A 452 4.66 -9.11 19.73
N LYS A 453 3.65 -9.82 20.25
CA LYS A 453 3.80 -11.23 20.65
C LYS A 453 4.20 -12.12 19.48
N ILE A 454 3.54 -11.98 18.32
CA ILE A 454 3.88 -12.75 17.13
C ILE A 454 5.18 -12.28 16.50
N ASP A 455 5.45 -10.96 16.49
CA ASP A 455 6.73 -10.44 16.00
C ASP A 455 7.91 -11.03 16.78
N ASN A 456 7.80 -11.08 18.12
CA ASN A 456 8.80 -11.67 19.00
C ASN A 456 8.96 -13.18 18.77
N TYR A 457 7.85 -13.92 18.71
CA TYR A 457 7.87 -15.37 18.44
C TYR A 457 8.53 -15.73 17.10
N LEU A 458 8.22 -14.97 16.05
CA LEU A 458 8.84 -15.17 14.73
C LEU A 458 10.29 -14.70 14.69
N GLY A 459 10.67 -13.69 15.47
CA GLY A 459 12.04 -13.22 15.56
C GLY A 459 12.96 -14.22 16.27
N GLU A 460 12.50 -14.79 17.39
CA GLU A 460 13.17 -15.92 18.04
C GLU A 460 13.35 -17.09 17.07
N SER A 461 12.29 -17.46 16.36
CA SER A 461 12.33 -18.53 15.37
C SER A 461 13.36 -18.27 14.26
N TYR A 462 13.54 -17.01 13.86
CA TYR A 462 14.55 -16.59 12.89
C TYR A 462 15.97 -16.75 13.43
N LEU A 463 16.24 -16.29 14.65
CA LEU A 463 17.55 -16.39 15.28
C LEU A 463 17.96 -17.86 15.51
N GLU A 464 17.01 -18.69 15.98
CA GLU A 464 17.25 -20.13 16.09
C GLU A 464 17.56 -20.78 14.74
N ALA A 465 16.86 -20.38 13.67
CA ALA A 465 17.09 -20.87 12.32
C ALA A 465 18.46 -20.47 11.78
N GLU A 466 18.90 -19.23 12.03
CA GLU A 466 20.23 -18.76 11.67
C GLU A 466 21.32 -19.57 12.42
N GLY A 467 21.12 -19.84 13.71
CA GLY A 467 22.03 -20.70 14.49
C GLY A 467 22.12 -22.13 13.96
N ARG A 468 20.98 -22.74 13.58
CA ARG A 468 20.96 -24.07 12.93
C ARG A 468 21.69 -24.05 11.59
N LEU A 469 21.42 -23.06 10.74
CA LEU A 469 22.06 -22.91 9.43
C LEU A 469 23.58 -22.75 9.58
N MET A 470 24.04 -21.89 10.49
CA MET A 470 25.46 -21.70 10.76
C MET A 470 26.12 -23.00 11.22
N THR A 471 25.47 -23.74 12.12
CA THR A 471 25.97 -25.05 12.59
C THR A 471 26.10 -26.05 11.44
N ASP A 472 25.11 -26.13 10.56
CA ASP A 472 25.14 -27.01 9.39
C ASP A 472 26.27 -26.63 8.43
N LEU A 473 26.47 -25.34 8.17
CA LEU A 473 27.57 -24.83 7.34
C LEU A 473 28.94 -25.17 7.94
N LEU A 474 29.13 -24.98 9.25
CA LEU A 474 30.36 -25.33 9.96
C LEU A 474 30.65 -26.83 9.96
N LYS A 475 29.62 -27.67 9.89
CA LYS A 475 29.73 -29.12 9.71
C LYS A 475 29.96 -29.54 8.25
N GLY A 476 30.10 -28.58 7.33
CA GLY A 476 30.37 -28.83 5.92
C GLY A 476 29.15 -29.20 5.09
N LYS A 477 27.92 -28.94 5.56
CA LYS A 477 26.72 -29.11 4.74
C LYS A 477 26.80 -28.18 3.53
N THR A 478 26.63 -28.74 2.34
CA THR A 478 26.62 -27.98 1.08
C THR A 478 25.20 -27.77 0.57
N PHE A 479 25.03 -26.77 -0.28
CA PHE A 479 23.77 -26.41 -0.93
C PHE A 479 23.98 -26.29 -2.44
N PRO A 480 24.10 -27.41 -3.17
CA PRO A 480 24.52 -27.41 -4.57
C PRO A 480 23.63 -26.58 -5.51
N GLU A 481 22.36 -26.38 -5.15
CA GLU A 481 21.42 -25.56 -5.94
C GLU A 481 21.74 -24.06 -5.92
N PHE A 482 22.63 -23.62 -5.03
CA PHE A 482 22.95 -22.21 -4.79
C PHE A 482 24.44 -21.89 -4.96
N GLN A 483 25.21 -22.82 -5.52
CA GLN A 483 26.66 -22.66 -5.78
C GLN A 483 26.94 -21.95 -7.10
#